data_AF-A0A5Y0TER2-F1
#
_entry.id   AF-A0A5Y0TER2-F1
#
_cell.length_a   1.000
_cell.length_b   1.000
_cell.length_c   1.000
_cell.angle_alpha   90.00
_cell.angle_beta   90.00
_cell.angle_gamma   90.00
#
_symmetry.space_group_name_H-M   'P 1'
#
loop_
_entity.id
_entity.type
_entity.pdbx_description
1 polymer ?
#
loop_
_entity_poly.entity_id
_entity_poly.type
_entity_poly.pdbx_seq_one_letter_code
_entity_poly.pdbx_strand_id
1 'polypeptide(L)'
;GAVVLLFQALLLAHGGLTTLGANGMSMAVIGPVVGYLVWKMACRAGLRRDVAVFLCAMLADLATYFVTSVQLGVAFPDPHAGATGSVVKFMGIFCLTQIPVAIAEGLLTVMIYDQLTKRQVITVQGH
;
A
#
# COMPACT_ATOMS: atom_id res chain seq x y z
N GLY A 1 1.85 -12.21 0.22
CA GLY A 1 1.16 -11.49 -0.86
C GLY A 1 0.39 -12.41 -1.79
N ALA A 2 1.05 -13.12 -2.70
CA ALA A 2 0.38 -13.91 -3.76
C ALA A 2 -0.66 -14.93 -3.26
N VAL A 3 -0.37 -15.64 -2.16
CA VAL A 3 -1.31 -16.60 -1.55
C VAL A 3 -2.58 -15.90 -1.04
N VAL A 4 -2.45 -14.74 -0.40
CA VAL A 4 -3.59 -13.95 0.09
C VAL A 4 -4.45 -13.49 -1.09
N LEU A 5 -3.83 -12.99 -2.17
CA LEU A 5 -4.55 -12.56 -3.38
C LEU A 5 -5.28 -13.71 -4.09
N LEU A 6 -4.71 -14.92 -4.08
CA LEU A 6 -5.37 -16.10 -4.61
C LEU A 6 -6.63 -16.44 -3.82
N PHE A 7 -6.57 -16.40 -2.49
CA PHE A 7 -7.75 -16.59 -1.64
C PHE A 7 -8.77 -15.46 -1.80
N GLN A 8 -8.34 -14.20 -1.97
CA GLN A 8 -9.26 -13.10 -2.25
C GLN A 8 -10.01 -13.30 -3.57
N ALA A 9 -9.30 -13.71 -4.63
CA ALA A 9 -9.90 -13.96 -5.94
C ALA A 9 -10.86 -15.16 -5.92
N LEU A 10 -10.52 -16.24 -5.23
CA LEU A 10 -11.30 -17.48 -5.23
C LEU A 10 -12.44 -17.52 -4.20
N LEU A 11 -12.24 -16.96 -3.00
CA LEU A 11 -13.17 -17.10 -1.89
C LEU A 11 -14.01 -15.85 -1.61
N LEU A 12 -13.46 -14.66 -1.90
CA LEU A 12 -14.12 -13.39 -1.57
C LEU A 12 -14.66 -12.67 -2.82
N ALA A 13 -14.50 -13.27 -4.00
CA ALA A 13 -14.79 -12.63 -5.29
C ALA A 13 -14.17 -11.22 -5.40
N HIS A 14 -13.03 -11.01 -4.72
CA HIS A 14 -12.35 -9.73 -4.62
C HIS A 14 -11.03 -9.81 -5.40
N GLY A 15 -11.02 -9.24 -6.59
CA GLY A 15 -9.95 -9.43 -7.58
C GLY A 15 -10.32 -10.48 -8.65
N GLY A 16 -9.35 -10.91 -9.45
CA GLY A 16 -9.57 -11.89 -10.51
C GLY A 16 -8.29 -12.68 -10.83
N LEU A 17 -8.43 -13.89 -11.37
CA LEU A 17 -7.28 -14.75 -11.67
C LEU A 17 -6.37 -14.13 -12.74
N THR A 18 -6.94 -13.42 -13.72
CA THR A 18 -6.19 -12.69 -14.75
C THR A 18 -5.57 -11.40 -14.23
N THR A 19 -6.19 -10.76 -13.23
CA THR A 19 -5.66 -9.54 -12.58
C THR A 19 -4.74 -9.85 -11.40
N LEU A 20 -4.61 -11.11 -10.99
CA LEU A 20 -3.78 -11.56 -9.87
C LEU A 20 -2.30 -11.19 -10.07
N GLY A 21 -1.81 -11.25 -11.31
CA GLY A 21 -0.45 -10.82 -11.64
C GLY A 21 -0.24 -9.31 -11.42
N ALA A 22 -1.17 -8.49 -11.91
CA ALA A 22 -1.12 -7.04 -11.75
C ALA A 22 -1.26 -6.62 -10.28
N ASN A 23 -2.23 -7.20 -9.57
CA ASN A 23 -2.45 -6.98 -8.14
C ASN A 23 -1.28 -7.50 -7.30
N GLY A 24 -0.69 -8.62 -7.68
CA GLY A 24 0.51 -9.16 -7.04
C GLY A 24 1.68 -8.19 -7.17
N MET A 25 1.88 -7.59 -8.35
CA MET A 25 2.93 -6.62 -8.56
C MET A 25 2.74 -5.35 -7.71
N SER A 26 1.52 -4.80 -7.65
CA SER A 26 1.26 -3.61 -6.83
C SER A 26 1.28 -3.92 -5.33
N MET A 27 0.46 -4.86 -4.86
CA MET A 27 0.20 -5.12 -3.44
C MET A 27 1.23 -6.01 -2.77
N ALA A 28 1.79 -7.02 -3.47
CA ALA A 28 2.71 -7.98 -2.87
C ALA A 28 4.18 -7.64 -3.07
N VAL A 29 4.50 -6.75 -4.02
CA VAL A 29 5.88 -6.38 -4.35
C VAL A 29 6.12 -4.89 -4.13
N ILE A 30 5.46 -4.01 -4.89
CA ILE A 30 5.79 -2.58 -4.88
C ILE A 30 5.40 -1.92 -3.55
N GLY A 31 4.21 -2.19 -3.01
CA GLY A 31 3.79 -1.68 -1.69
C GLY A 31 4.80 -2.01 -0.59
N PRO A 32 5.16 -3.30 -0.36
CA PRO A 32 6.17 -3.68 0.63
C PRO A 32 7.56 -3.08 0.39
N VAL A 33 8.00 -2.97 -0.86
CA VAL A 33 9.29 -2.35 -1.20
C VAL A 33 9.29 -0.87 -0.83
N VAL A 34 8.25 -0.13 -1.21
CA VAL A 34 8.12 1.30 -0.86
C VAL A 34 8.02 1.49 0.65
N GLY A 35 7.19 0.69 1.33
CA GLY A 35 7.07 0.73 2.79
C GLY A 35 8.40 0.48 3.48
N TYR A 36 9.16 -0.53 3.06
CA TYR A 36 10.49 -0.82 3.63
C TYR A 36 11.48 0.33 3.41
N LEU A 37 11.49 0.94 2.22
CA LEU A 37 12.34 2.09 1.93
C LEU A 37 11.96 3.28 2.82
N VAL A 38 10.67 3.57 2.96
CA VAL A 38 10.15 4.64 3.83
C VAL A 38 10.54 4.39 5.28
N TRP A 39 10.34 3.17 5.79
CA TRP A 39 10.75 2.79 7.13
C TRP A 39 12.25 3.01 7.36
N LYS A 40 13.09 2.56 6.43
CA LYS A 40 14.55 2.70 6.53
C LYS A 40 14.96 4.18 6.52
N MET A 41 14.37 4.99 5.65
CA MET A 41 14.62 6.44 5.60
C MET A 41 14.14 7.13 6.88
N ALA A 42 12.96 6.79 7.38
CA ALA A 42 12.41 7.36 8.61
C ALA A 42 13.25 7.02 9.84
N CYS A 43 13.74 5.77 9.92
CA CYS A 43 14.66 5.35 10.98
C CYS A 43 16.01 6.08 10.89
N ARG A 44 16.55 6.28 9.68
CA ARG A 44 17.79 7.05 9.48
C ARG A 44 17.64 8.53 9.79
N ALA A 45 16.44 9.08 9.61
CA ALA A 45 16.10 10.45 9.97
C ALA A 45 15.88 10.65 11.48
N GLY A 46 15.97 9.59 12.29
CA GLY A 46 15.74 9.67 13.74
C GLY A 46 14.28 9.93 14.13
N LEU A 47 13.32 9.61 13.24
CA LEU A 47 11.90 9.74 13.56
C LEU A 47 11.49 8.74 14.65
N ARG A 48 10.52 9.13 15.47
CA ARG A 48 9.87 8.24 16.45
C ARG A 48 9.34 7.00 15.73
N ARG A 49 9.50 5.82 16.35
CA ARG A 49 9.06 4.53 15.78
C ARG A 49 7.59 4.56 15.37
N ASP A 50 6.73 5.13 16.18
CA ASP A 50 5.30 5.29 15.90
C ASP A 50 5.06 6.03 14.57
N VAL A 51 5.77 7.14 14.35
CA VAL A 51 5.66 7.95 13.13
C VAL A 51 6.27 7.22 11.95
N ALA A 52 7.39 6.52 12.14
CA ALA A 52 8.01 5.71 11.09
C ALA A 52 7.09 4.56 10.64
N VAL A 53 6.37 3.90 11.55
CA VAL A 53 5.39 2.85 11.24
C VAL A 53 4.20 3.46 10.50
N PHE A 54 3.66 4.58 10.98
CA PHE A 54 2.56 5.30 10.31
C PHE A 54 2.90 5.64 8.86
N LEU A 55 4.05 6.29 8.65
CA LEU A 55 4.50 6.69 7.32
C LEU A 55 4.76 5.48 6.42
N CYS A 56 5.32 4.41 6.98
CA CYS A 56 5.55 3.16 6.25
C CYS A 56 4.25 2.58 5.70
N ALA A 57 3.23 2.42 6.55
CA ALA A 57 1.93 1.88 6.13
C ALA A 57 1.23 2.81 5.14
N MET A 58 1.06 4.08 5.51
CA MET A 58 0.34 5.05 4.67
C MET A 58 0.95 5.17 3.27
N LEU A 59 2.28 5.29 3.15
CA LEU A 59 2.95 5.43 1.85
C LEU A 59 3.01 4.11 1.06
N ALA A 60 3.04 2.95 1.71
CA ALA A 60 2.94 1.67 1.04
C ALA A 60 1.57 1.49 0.37
N ASP A 61 0.50 1.90 1.05
CA ASP A 61 -0.88 1.82 0.53
C ASP A 61 -1.05 2.78 -0.64
N LEU A 62 -0.64 4.05 -0.47
CA LEU A 62 -0.65 5.06 -1.53
C LEU A 62 0.14 4.60 -2.77
N ALA A 63 1.32 4.00 -2.57
CA ALA A 63 2.12 3.48 -3.69
C ALA A 63 1.43 2.32 -4.42
N THR A 64 0.76 1.44 -3.68
CA THR A 64 -0.01 0.32 -4.25
C THR A 64 -1.14 0.83 -5.15
N TYR A 65 -1.89 1.82 -4.69
CA TYR A 65 -2.96 2.43 -5.46
C TYR A 65 -2.44 3.27 -6.63
N PHE A 66 -1.28 3.91 -6.45
CA PHE A 66 -0.62 4.62 -7.53
C PHE A 66 -0.26 3.67 -8.68
N VAL A 67 0.39 2.56 -8.39
CA VAL A 67 0.76 1.54 -9.38
C VAL A 67 -0.48 0.98 -10.07
N THR A 68 -1.53 0.67 -9.30
CA THR A 68 -2.78 0.16 -9.85
C THR A 68 -3.42 1.16 -10.81
N SER A 69 -3.39 2.45 -10.49
CA SER A 69 -3.88 3.52 -11.38
C SER A 69 -3.06 3.61 -12.66
N VAL A 70 -1.74 3.44 -12.58
CA VAL A 70 -0.85 3.39 -13.74
C VAL A 70 -1.15 2.18 -14.61
N GLN A 71 -1.29 0.99 -14.02
CA GLN A 71 -1.64 -0.24 -14.74
C GLN A 71 -2.98 -0.08 -15.49
N LEU A 72 -4.00 0.47 -14.83
CA LEU A 72 -5.30 0.72 -15.45
C LEU A 72 -5.25 1.79 -16.54
N GLY A 73 -4.49 2.88 -16.32
CA GLY A 73 -4.38 3.95 -17.32
C GLY A 73 -3.62 3.53 -18.57
N VAL A 74 -2.63 2.64 -18.44
CA VAL A 74 -1.93 2.03 -19.58
C VAL A 74 -2.82 0.99 -20.28
N ALA A 75 -3.59 0.20 -19.53
CA ALA A 75 -4.49 -0.81 -20.09
C ALA A 75 -5.72 -0.20 -20.79
N PHE A 76 -6.20 0.95 -20.33
CA PHE A 76 -7.38 1.65 -20.86
C PHE A 76 -7.06 3.12 -21.16
N PRO A 77 -6.32 3.42 -22.25
CA PRO A 77 -5.95 4.78 -22.61
C PRO A 77 -7.17 5.63 -22.99
N ASP A 78 -7.16 6.91 -22.59
CA ASP A 78 -8.22 7.85 -22.93
C ASP A 78 -8.16 8.19 -24.44
N PRO A 79 -9.31 8.30 -25.14
CA PRO A 79 -9.32 8.60 -26.57
C PRO A 79 -8.68 9.93 -26.96
N HIS A 80 -8.69 10.92 -26.05
CA HIS A 80 -8.16 12.26 -26.30
C HIS A 80 -6.84 12.52 -25.59
N ALA A 81 -6.69 12.05 -24.35
CA ALA A 81 -5.56 12.35 -23.47
C ALA A 81 -4.60 11.16 -23.26
N GLY A 82 -4.83 10.04 -23.95
CA GLY A 82 -3.98 8.85 -23.92
C GLY A 82 -3.87 8.20 -22.54
N ALA A 83 -2.82 7.41 -22.33
CA ALA A 83 -2.60 6.70 -21.08
C ALA A 83 -2.46 7.65 -19.88
N THR A 84 -1.76 8.77 -20.05
CA THR A 84 -1.59 9.80 -19.01
C THR A 84 -2.92 10.40 -18.56
N GLY A 85 -3.84 10.67 -19.49
CA GLY A 85 -5.18 11.14 -19.17
C GLY A 85 -5.97 10.14 -18.32
N SER A 86 -5.91 8.85 -18.68
CA SER A 86 -6.56 7.79 -17.90
C SER A 86 -5.93 7.61 -16.52
N VAL A 87 -4.60 7.65 -16.39
CA VAL A 87 -3.92 7.56 -15.09
C VAL A 87 -4.40 8.67 -14.15
N VAL A 88 -4.47 9.91 -14.63
CA VAL A 88 -4.97 11.04 -13.82
C VAL A 88 -6.42 10.83 -13.40
N LYS A 89 -7.29 10.32 -14.29
CA LYS A 89 -8.69 10.01 -13.96
C LYS A 89 -8.79 8.93 -12.89
N PHE A 90 -8.10 7.79 -13.07
CA PHE A 90 -8.12 6.70 -12.09
C PHE A 90 -7.53 7.13 -10.74
N MET A 91 -6.42 7.88 -10.77
CA MET A 91 -5.82 8.44 -9.55
C MET A 91 -6.79 9.37 -8.83
N GLY A 92 -7.45 10.28 -9.56
CA GLY A 92 -8.39 11.23 -8.98
C GLY A 92 -9.56 10.55 -8.29
N ILE A 93 -10.10 9.50 -8.89
CA ILE A 93 -11.21 8.72 -8.32
C ILE A 93 -10.73 7.91 -7.10
N PHE A 94 -9.59 7.22 -7.21
CA PHE A 94 -9.09 6.40 -6.12
C PHE A 94 -8.60 7.24 -4.94
N CYS A 95 -7.92 8.37 -5.15
CA CYS A 95 -7.43 9.20 -4.05
C CYS A 95 -8.53 9.61 -3.05
N LEU A 96 -9.77 9.84 -3.52
CA LEU A 96 -10.88 10.21 -2.65
C LEU A 96 -11.20 9.16 -1.58
N THR A 97 -11.03 7.87 -1.89
CA THR A 97 -11.27 6.78 -0.95
C THR A 97 -9.97 6.28 -0.32
N GLN A 98 -8.89 6.24 -1.08
CA GLN A 98 -7.64 5.63 -0.65
C GLN A 98 -6.80 6.51 0.27
N ILE A 99 -6.92 7.83 0.18
CA ILE A 99 -6.27 8.72 1.18
C ILE A 99 -6.89 8.48 2.57
N PRO A 100 -8.23 8.51 2.75
CA PRO A 100 -8.85 8.13 4.02
C PRO A 100 -8.47 6.72 4.52
N VAL A 101 -8.47 5.72 3.63
CA VAL A 101 -8.13 4.33 3.98
C VAL A 101 -6.66 4.23 4.41
N ALA A 102 -5.72 4.81 3.67
CA ALA A 102 -4.30 4.77 4.01
C ALA A 102 -4.00 5.46 5.35
N ILE A 103 -4.72 6.54 5.69
CA ILE A 103 -4.61 7.18 7.00
C ILE A 103 -5.13 6.24 8.10
N ALA A 104 -6.29 5.62 7.87
CA ALA A 104 -6.89 4.68 8.83
C ALA A 104 -6.00 3.44 9.05
N GLU A 105 -5.47 2.84 7.98
CA GLU A 105 -4.54 1.71 8.04
C GLU A 105 -3.21 2.11 8.69
N GLY A 106 -2.71 3.32 8.40
CA GLY A 106 -1.55 3.89 9.07
C GLY A 106 -1.72 3.95 10.60
N LEU A 107 -2.84 4.49 11.07
CA LEU A 107 -3.15 4.56 12.50
C LEU A 107 -3.35 3.17 13.12
N LEU A 108 -4.05 2.27 12.44
CA LEU A 108 -4.26 0.89 12.88
C LEU A 108 -2.94 0.15 13.01
N THR A 109 -2.01 0.34 12.07
CA THR A 109 -0.69 -0.30 12.10
C THR A 109 0.15 0.20 13.28
N VAL A 110 0.11 1.51 13.58
CA VAL A 110 0.77 2.05 14.78
C VAL A 110 0.19 1.43 16.05
N MET A 111 -1.14 1.32 16.15
CA MET A 111 -1.78 0.72 17.31
C MET A 111 -1.38 -0.75 17.49
N ILE A 112 -1.33 -1.52 16.40
CA ILE A 112 -0.87 -2.92 16.43
C ILE A 112 0.59 -3.00 16.87
N TYR A 113 1.45 -2.15 16.31
CA TYR A 113 2.87 -2.11 16.64
C TYR A 113 3.11 -1.81 18.13
N ASP A 114 2.39 -0.83 18.69
CA ASP A 114 2.45 -0.49 20.10
C ASP A 114 1.98 -1.65 20.99
N GLN A 115 0.88 -2.32 20.63
CA GLN A 115 0.38 -3.50 21.35
C GLN A 115 1.35 -4.68 21.32
N LEU A 116 2.01 -4.92 20.19
CA LEU A 116 3.02 -5.98 20.04
C LEU A 116 4.26 -5.69 20.89
N THR A 117 4.68 -4.43 20.92
CA THR A 117 5.82 -3.98 21.74
C THR A 117 5.50 -4.11 23.23
N LYS A 118 4.31 -3.68 23.65
CA LYS A 118 3.83 -3.79 25.05
C LYS A 118 3.75 -5.24 25.54
N ARG A 119 3.37 -6.17 24.67
CA ARG A 119 3.25 -7.61 25.01
C ARG A 119 4.56 -8.39 24.94
N GLN A 120 5.70 -7.71 24.68
CA GLN A 120 7.03 -8.33 24.55
C GLN A 120 7.12 -9.45 23.49
N VAL A 121 6.15 -9.53 22.57
CA VAL A 121 6.17 -10.50 21.46
C VAL A 121 7.28 -10.13 20.46
N ILE A 122 7.70 -8.86 20.47
CA ILE A 122 8.81 -8.34 19.69
C ILE A 122 9.67 -7.53 20.65
N THR A 123 10.90 -7.99 20.93
CA THR A 123 11.88 -7.22 21.71
C THR A 123 12.47 -6.14 20.81
N VAL A 124 11.88 -4.95 20.82
CA VAL A 124 12.55 -3.78 20.24
C VAL A 124 13.57 -3.31 21.26
N GLN A 125 14.86 -3.59 21.03
CA GLN A 125 15.92 -3.00 21.82
C GLN A 125 15.84 -1.48 21.68
N GLY A 126 15.41 -0.83 22.76
CA GLY A 126 15.45 0.62 22.88
C GLY A 126 16.89 1.10 22.78
N HIS A 127 17.08 2.18 22.03
CA HIS A 127 18.17 3.12 22.26
C HIS A 127 17.55 4.37 22.84
#